data_AF-A0A3C0L702-F1
#
_entry.id   AF-A0A3C0L702-F1
#
_cell.length_a   1.000
_cell.length_b   1.000
_cell.length_c   1.000
_cell.angle_alpha   90.00
_cell.angle_beta   90.00
_cell.angle_gamma   90.00
#
_symmetry.space_group_name_H-M   'P 1'
#
loop_
_entity.id
_entity.type
_entity.pdbx_description
1 polymer ?
#
loop_
_entity_poly.entity_id
_entity_poly.type
_entity_poly.pdbx_seq_one_letter_code
_entity_poly.pdbx_strand_id
1 'polypeptide(L)'
;MSDFKTIRLERRPPLGLITIDRPEKHNAISLQVLDELNRAFDLLASEDAIRVISFWGAGGRAFAAGSDLNEVADRDLKKGMEPIVQGLAAKLEASPKVTIAAIDGICMGGGLEVALGCDL
;
A
#
# COMPACT_ATOMS: atom_id res chain seq x y z
N MET A 1 13.67 -0.66 15.16
CA MET A 1 13.50 0.04 13.87
C MET A 1 12.75 -0.96 12.99
N SER A 2 11.52 -0.69 12.59
CA SER A 2 10.77 -1.64 11.77
C SER A 2 11.41 -1.68 10.37
N ASP A 3 12.13 -2.77 10.07
CA ASP A 3 12.85 -3.01 8.81
C ASP A 3 11.87 -3.22 7.65
N PHE A 4 11.38 -2.12 7.09
CA PHE A 4 10.73 -2.11 5.78
C PHE A 4 11.79 -1.79 4.72
N LYS A 5 11.79 -2.55 3.60
CA LYS A 5 12.77 -2.32 2.51
C LYS A 5 12.18 -1.53 1.36
N THR A 6 10.86 -1.58 1.18
CA THR A 6 10.16 -1.03 0.01
C THR A 6 9.15 0.04 0.37
N ILE A 7 8.92 0.25 1.67
CA ILE A 7 8.10 1.35 2.18
C ILE A 7 8.85 2.11 3.28
N ARG A 8 8.41 3.33 3.56
CA ARG A 8 8.77 4.09 4.75
C ARG A 8 7.54 4.27 5.62
N LEU A 9 7.73 4.12 6.92
CA LEU A 9 6.68 4.29 7.93
C LEU A 9 7.01 5.46 8.85
N GLU A 10 6.17 6.48 8.87
CA GLU A 10 6.30 7.63 9.75
C GLU A 10 5.09 7.77 10.66
N ARG A 11 5.34 8.07 11.94
CA ARG A 11 4.30 8.36 12.93
C ARG A 11 4.29 9.85 13.21
N ARG A 12 3.20 10.52 12.84
CA ARG A 12 2.98 11.96 13.04
C ARG A 12 1.58 12.15 13.66
N PRO A 13 1.33 11.67 14.91
CA PRO A 13 -0.01 11.67 15.48
C PRO A 13 -0.75 13.01 15.30
N PRO A 14 -2.01 12.99 14.84
CA PRO A 14 -2.88 11.82 14.71
C PRO A 14 -2.72 11.02 13.41
N LEU A 15 -1.72 11.34 12.57
CA LEU A 15 -1.47 10.71 11.27
C LEU A 15 -0.38 9.62 11.35
N GLY A 16 -0.66 8.45 10.78
CA GLY A 16 0.35 7.49 10.36
C GLY A 16 0.56 7.59 8.85
N LEU A 17 1.79 7.77 8.39
CA LEU A 17 2.10 7.91 6.97
C LEU A 17 2.89 6.70 6.49
N ILE A 18 2.31 5.99 5.52
CA ILE A 18 2.93 4.87 4.80
C ILE A 18 3.32 5.38 3.42
N THR A 19 4.61 5.42 3.11
CA THR A 19 5.10 5.81 1.78
C THR A 19 5.67 4.61 1.05
N ILE A 20 5.12 4.27 -0.12
CA ILE A 20 5.73 3.30 -1.05
C ILE A 20 6.98 3.96 -1.64
N ASP A 21 8.16 3.34 -1.46
CA ASP A 21 9.46 3.93 -1.80
C ASP A 21 10.24 3.03 -2.77
N ARG A 22 9.68 2.89 -3.98
CA ARG A 22 10.32 2.24 -5.15
C ARG A 22 10.20 3.15 -6.38
N PRO A 23 10.67 4.42 -6.32
CA PRO A 23 10.44 5.39 -7.38
C PRO A 23 11.00 4.95 -8.75
N GLU A 24 12.09 4.17 -8.76
CA GLU A 24 12.72 3.58 -9.95
C GLU A 24 11.85 2.53 -10.65
N LYS A 25 10.84 1.99 -9.95
CA LYS A 25 9.82 1.08 -10.47
C LYS A 25 8.44 1.73 -10.52
N HIS A 26 8.36 3.06 -10.45
CA HIS A 26 7.09 3.79 -10.37
C HIS A 26 6.17 3.27 -9.25
N ASN A 27 6.76 2.87 -8.12
CA ASN A 27 6.05 2.35 -6.95
C ASN A 27 5.13 1.15 -7.26
N ALA A 28 5.51 0.31 -8.24
CA ALA A 28 4.78 -0.91 -8.55
C ALA A 28 4.64 -1.82 -7.30
N ILE A 29 3.44 -2.37 -7.11
CA ILE A 29 3.06 -3.24 -6.00
C ILE A 29 3.61 -4.65 -6.26
N SER A 30 4.78 -4.94 -5.71
CA SER A 30 5.30 -6.31 -5.58
C SER A 30 4.65 -7.02 -4.39
N LEU A 31 4.84 -8.34 -4.30
CA LEU A 31 4.49 -9.14 -3.13
C LEU A 31 5.17 -8.61 -1.86
N GLN A 32 6.41 -8.14 -1.96
CA GLN A 32 7.09 -7.53 -0.83
C GLN A 32 6.45 -6.20 -0.42
N VAL A 33 6.13 -5.32 -1.38
CA VAL A 33 5.42 -4.07 -1.07
C VAL A 33 4.09 -4.40 -0.39
N LEU A 34 3.33 -5.36 -0.90
CA LEU A 34 2.05 -5.75 -0.32
C LEU A 34 2.18 -6.29 1.12
N ASP A 35 3.15 -7.17 1.39
CA ASP A 35 3.42 -7.67 2.75
C ASP A 35 3.74 -6.51 3.70
N GLU A 36 4.63 -5.63 3.27
CA GLU A 36 5.05 -4.47 4.06
C GLU A 36 3.91 -3.49 4.30
N LEU A 37 3.05 -3.23 3.31
CA LEU A 37 1.84 -2.41 3.45
C LEU A 37 0.87 -3.00 4.47
N ASN A 38 0.60 -4.32 4.41
CA ASN A 38 -0.26 -5.00 5.37
C ASN A 38 0.29 -4.86 6.80
N ARG A 39 1.58 -5.15 6.99
CA ARG A 39 2.22 -5.07 8.30
C ARG A 39 2.26 -3.64 8.84
N ALA A 40 2.57 -2.67 7.99
CA ALA A 40 2.59 -1.26 8.38
C ALA A 40 1.21 -0.75 8.77
N PHE A 41 0.18 -1.13 8.01
CA PHE A 41 -1.20 -0.81 8.34
C PHE A 41 -1.61 -1.42 9.69
N ASP A 42 -1.37 -2.72 9.90
CA ASP A 42 -1.75 -3.42 11.14
C ASP A 42 -1.05 -2.78 12.36
N LEU A 43 0.22 -2.39 12.23
CA LEU A 43 0.95 -1.66 13.28
C LEU A 43 0.26 -0.33 13.61
N LEU A 44 0.01 0.52 12.62
CA LEU A 44 -0.63 1.82 12.85
C LEU A 44 -2.08 1.70 13.33
N ALA A 45 -2.82 0.71 12.85
CA ALA A 45 -4.22 0.49 13.23
C ALA A 45 -4.36 0.12 14.72
N SER A 46 -3.34 -0.54 15.29
CA SER A 46 -3.29 -0.87 16.71
C SER A 46 -2.90 0.29 17.63
N GLU A 47 -2.44 1.42 17.08
CA GLU A 47 -1.97 2.57 17.86
C GLU A 47 -3.11 3.57 18.11
N ASP A 48 -3.48 3.80 19.37
CA ASP A 48 -4.56 4.73 19.75
C ASP A 48 -4.28 6.19 19.36
N ALA A 49 -3.00 6.58 19.39
CA ALA A 49 -2.57 7.92 19.01
C ALA A 49 -2.77 8.19 17.50
N ILE A 50 -2.87 7.15 16.68
CA ILE A 50 -3.10 7.25 15.25
C ILE A 50 -4.60 7.15 14.98
N ARG A 51 -5.14 8.16 14.31
CA ARG A 51 -6.56 8.25 13.95
C ARG A 51 -6.78 8.18 12.45
N VAL A 52 -5.79 8.60 11.67
CA VAL A 52 -5.79 8.60 10.21
C VAL A 52 -4.53 7.91 9.71
N ILE A 53 -4.66 7.06 8.71
CA ILE A 53 -3.54 6.40 8.02
C ILE A 53 -3.55 6.87 6.57
N SER A 54 -2.45 7.46 6.10
CA SER A 54 -2.33 7.88 4.69
C SER A 54 -1.29 7.05 3.96
N PHE A 55 -1.59 6.75 2.71
CA PHE A 55 -0.70 6.13 1.74
C PHE A 55 -0.19 7.18 0.76
N TRP A 56 1.11 7.14 0.45
CA TRP A 56 1.77 8.06 -0.49
C TRP A 56 2.77 7.30 -1.37
N GLY A 57 3.03 7.78 -2.59
CA GLY A 57 4.10 7.25 -3.45
C GLY A 57 5.32 8.17 -3.51
N ALA A 58 6.51 7.64 -3.23
CA ALA A 58 7.75 8.43 -3.29
C ALA A 58 8.09 8.88 -4.73
N GLY A 59 8.82 9.99 -4.84
CA GLY A 59 9.42 10.44 -6.11
C GLY A 59 8.52 11.28 -7.02
N GLY A 60 7.26 11.55 -6.66
CA GLY A 60 6.40 12.55 -7.33
C GLY A 60 6.02 12.23 -8.77
N ARG A 61 6.13 10.96 -9.18
CA ARG A 61 5.77 10.50 -10.54
C ARG A 61 4.65 9.46 -10.54
N ALA A 62 4.52 8.72 -9.44
CA ALA A 62 3.53 7.68 -9.30
C ALA A 62 3.16 7.52 -7.82
N PHE A 63 1.87 7.38 -7.55
CA PHE A 63 1.40 6.76 -6.32
C PHE A 63 1.80 5.29 -6.33
N ALA A 64 1.31 4.55 -7.34
CA ALA A 64 1.70 3.18 -7.65
C ALA A 64 1.23 2.80 -9.07
N ALA A 65 2.15 2.38 -9.93
CA ALA A 65 1.89 2.07 -11.34
C ALA A 65 1.44 0.61 -11.59
N GLY A 66 0.55 0.07 -10.74
CA GLY A 66 0.05 -1.30 -10.86
C GLY A 66 0.90 -2.34 -10.14
N SER A 67 0.65 -3.62 -10.42
CA SER A 67 1.40 -4.74 -9.85
C SER A 67 2.75 -4.93 -10.56
N ASP A 68 3.76 -5.41 -9.84
CA ASP A 68 5.07 -5.69 -10.43
C ASP A 68 4.99 -6.90 -11.38
N LEU A 69 4.98 -6.64 -12.70
CA LEU A 69 4.78 -7.66 -13.74
C LEU A 69 5.79 -8.82 -13.68
N ASN A 70 7.00 -8.58 -13.15
CA ASN A 70 8.00 -9.63 -13.01
C ASN A 70 7.57 -10.73 -12.03
N GLU A 71 6.71 -10.40 -11.07
CA GLU A 71 6.24 -11.33 -10.04
C GLU A 71 4.91 -11.99 -10.40
N VAL A 72 4.22 -11.48 -11.43
CA VAL A 72 2.97 -12.05 -11.96
C VAL A 72 3.24 -12.98 -13.14
N ALA A 73 4.34 -12.80 -13.86
CA ALA A 73 4.69 -13.59 -15.05
C ALA A 73 4.86 -15.09 -14.77
N ASP A 74 5.36 -15.46 -13.58
CA ASP A 74 5.67 -16.85 -13.21
C ASP A 74 4.57 -17.50 -12.35
N ARG A 75 3.39 -16.87 -12.21
CA ARG A 75 2.29 -17.42 -11.40
C ARG A 75 1.44 -18.39 -12.22
N ASP A 76 1.23 -19.59 -11.69
CA ASP A 76 0.24 -20.52 -12.24
C ASP A 76 -1.20 -20.00 -12.05
N LEU A 77 -2.17 -20.61 -12.75
CA LEU A 77 -3.58 -20.22 -12.66
C LEU A 77 -4.12 -20.20 -11.23
N LYS A 78 -3.65 -21.10 -10.36
CA LYS A 78 -4.12 -21.19 -8.98
C LYS A 78 -3.62 -20.01 -8.15
N LYS A 79 -2.34 -19.67 -8.28
CA LYS A 79 -1.73 -18.49 -7.66
C LYS A 79 -2.30 -17.20 -8.24
N GLY A 80 -2.59 -17.16 -9.54
CA GLY A 80 -3.21 -16.02 -10.22
C GLY A 80 -4.60 -15.66 -9.70
N MET A 81 -5.31 -16.60 -9.06
CA MET A 81 -6.62 -16.37 -8.44
C MET A 81 -6.56 -15.95 -6.97
N GLU A 82 -5.38 -15.95 -6.34
CA GLU A 82 -5.25 -15.50 -4.96
C GLU A 82 -5.51 -13.98 -4.88
N PRO A 83 -6.34 -13.52 -3.93
CA PRO A 83 -6.58 -12.09 -3.74
C PRO A 83 -5.32 -11.45 -3.15
N ILE A 84 -4.48 -10.89 -4.01
CA ILE A 84 -3.25 -10.20 -3.62
C ILE A 84 -3.64 -8.81 -3.08
N VAL A 85 -3.81 -7.86 -3.99
CA VAL A 85 -4.10 -6.48 -3.64
C VAL A 85 -5.53 -6.34 -3.15
N GLN A 86 -6.45 -7.17 -3.66
CA GLN A 86 -7.85 -7.18 -3.22
C GLN A 86 -7.98 -7.52 -1.73
N GLY A 87 -7.08 -8.37 -1.20
CA GLY A 87 -7.06 -8.68 0.23
C GLY A 87 -6.69 -7.47 1.10
N LEU A 88 -5.71 -6.67 0.65
CA LEU A 88 -5.38 -5.40 1.32
C LEU A 88 -6.53 -4.40 1.16
N ALA A 89 -7.08 -4.23 -0.04
CA ALA A 89 -8.18 -3.31 -0.29
C ALA A 89 -9.39 -3.59 0.62
N ALA A 90 -9.81 -4.86 0.73
CA ALA A 90 -10.90 -5.26 1.63
C ALA A 90 -10.57 -5.02 3.12
N LYS A 91 -9.30 -5.16 3.51
CA LYS A 91 -8.86 -4.82 4.88
C LYS A 91 -8.96 -3.32 5.15
N LEU A 92 -8.55 -2.48 4.19
CA LEU A 92 -8.64 -1.03 4.30
C LEU A 92 -10.10 -0.57 4.35
N GLU A 93 -10.97 -1.16 3.51
CA GLU A 93 -12.41 -0.88 3.50
C GLU A 93 -13.09 -1.24 4.84
N ALA A 94 -12.64 -2.31 5.50
CA ALA A 94 -13.15 -2.74 6.80
C ALA A 94 -12.45 -2.06 8.00
N SER A 95 -11.55 -1.10 7.76
CA SER A 95 -10.72 -0.47 8.79
C SER A 95 -11.56 0.33 9.79
N PRO A 96 -11.24 0.25 11.10
CA PRO A 96 -11.81 1.17 12.10
C PRO A 96 -11.12 2.55 12.12
N LYS A 97 -10.00 2.71 11.41
CA LYS A 97 -9.26 3.98 11.25
C LYS A 97 -9.56 4.57 9.88
N VAL A 98 -9.62 5.90 9.79
CA VAL A 98 -9.78 6.59 8.49
C VAL A 98 -8.52 6.39 7.66
N THR A 99 -8.68 5.98 6.40
CA THR A 99 -7.62 5.71 5.45
C THR A 99 -7.67 6.67 4.27
N ILE A 100 -6.52 7.18 3.83
CA ILE A 100 -6.43 8.17 2.75
C ILE A 100 -5.38 7.76 1.72
N ALA A 101 -5.77 7.62 0.47
CA ALA A 101 -4.87 7.49 -0.66
C ALA A 101 -4.48 8.87 -1.20
N ALA A 102 -3.36 9.41 -0.74
CA ALA A 102 -2.86 10.70 -1.21
C ALA A 102 -2.11 10.50 -2.54
N ILE A 103 -2.88 10.54 -3.65
CA ILE A 103 -2.41 10.23 -4.99
C ILE A 103 -1.70 11.43 -5.62
N ASP A 104 -0.43 11.26 -5.97
CA ASP A 104 0.34 12.14 -6.84
C ASP A 104 0.96 11.34 -8.00
N GLY A 105 0.65 11.72 -9.23
CA GLY A 105 1.05 11.01 -10.45
C GLY A 105 0.24 9.74 -10.75
N ILE A 106 0.89 8.75 -11.36
CA ILE A 106 0.24 7.51 -11.84
C ILE A 106 -0.35 6.69 -10.69
N CYS A 107 -1.62 6.29 -10.84
CA CYS A 107 -2.32 5.35 -9.98
C CYS A 107 -3.17 4.41 -10.87
N MET A 108 -2.75 3.15 -11.02
CA MET A 108 -3.41 2.19 -11.92
C MET A 108 -3.28 0.76 -11.41
N GLY A 109 -4.11 -0.17 -11.92
CA GLY A 109 -4.06 -1.59 -11.56
C GLY A 109 -4.07 -1.82 -10.05
N GLY A 110 -3.12 -2.60 -9.52
CA GLY A 110 -2.95 -2.78 -8.07
C GLY A 110 -2.79 -1.48 -7.27
N GLY A 111 -2.18 -0.43 -7.83
CA GLY A 111 -2.15 0.88 -7.17
C GLY A 111 -3.54 1.49 -6.99
N LEU A 112 -4.40 1.36 -8.01
CA LEU A 112 -5.78 1.82 -7.95
C LEU A 112 -6.63 0.96 -7.01
N GLU A 113 -6.39 -0.36 -6.95
CA GLU A 113 -7.08 -1.23 -6.00
C GLU A 113 -6.78 -0.84 -4.54
N VAL A 114 -5.53 -0.49 -4.19
CA VAL A 114 -5.19 0.05 -2.85
C VAL A 114 -5.95 1.34 -2.59
N ALA A 115 -5.97 2.26 -3.57
CA ALA A 115 -6.65 3.53 -3.41
C ALA A 115 -8.17 3.37 -3.23
N LEU A 116 -8.79 2.45 -3.98
CA LEU A 116 -10.23 2.15 -3.87
C LEU A 116 -10.61 1.50 -2.54
N GLY A 117 -9.68 0.84 -1.86
CA GLY A 117 -9.89 0.34 -0.50
C GLY A 117 -9.81 1.43 0.58
N CYS A 118 -9.29 2.63 0.26
CA CYS A 118 -9.24 3.74 1.20
C CYS A 118 -10.58 4.49 1.28
N ASP A 119 -10.82 5.18 2.39
CA ASP A 119 -12.02 6.02 2.56
C ASP A 119 -12.02 7.26 1.65
N LEU A 120 -10.84 7.84 1.38
CA LEU A 120 -10.63 9.08 0.62
C LEU A 120 -9.44 9.00 -0.33
#